data_AF-A0A7X7R342-F1
#
_entry.id   AF-A0A7X7R342-F1
#
_cell.length_a   1.000
_cell.length_b   1.000
_cell.length_c   1.000
_cell.angle_alpha   90.00
_cell.angle_beta   90.00
_cell.angle_gamma   90.00
#
_symmetry.space_group_name_H-M   'P 1'
#
loop_
_entity.id
_entity.type
_entity.pdbx_description
1 polymer ?
#
loop_
_entity_poly.entity_id
_entity_poly.type
_entity_poly.pdbx_seq_one_letter_code
_entity_poly.pdbx_strand_id
1 'polypeptide(L)' 'MTYKDIILNLLKKRTDIICLEKHLTDEFPDETNSSNQLERWLNENHIVATRLEDQDPVKLVLKKEACLLN' A
#
# COMPACT_ATOMS: atom_id res chain seq x y z
N MET A 1 4.28 -12.05 11.28
CA MET A 1 3.33 -11.82 10.18
C MET A 1 3.02 -10.34 10.20
N THR A 2 3.49 -9.61 9.20
CA THR A 2 3.47 -8.14 9.17
C THR A 2 2.18 -7.63 8.51
N TYR A 3 1.82 -6.36 8.73
CA TYR A 3 0.69 -5.74 8.05
C TYR A 3 0.85 -5.78 6.52
N LYS A 4 2.09 -5.61 6.04
CA LYS A 4 2.47 -5.80 4.62
C LYS A 4 2.12 -7.19 4.09
N ASP A 5 2.42 -8.26 4.84
CA ASP A 5 2.09 -9.64 4.44
C ASP A 5 0.57 -9.86 4.31
N ILE A 6 -0.21 -9.24 5.21
CA ILE A 6 -1.67 -9.32 5.19
C ILE A 6 -2.19 -8.63 3.93
N ILE A 7 -1.70 -7.43 3.63
CA ILE A 7 -2.07 -6.68 2.43
C ILE A 7 -1.75 -7.47 1.16
N LEU A 8 -0.55 -8.03 1.05
CA LEU A 8 -0.16 -8.82 -0.12
C LEU A 8 -1.06 -10.06 -0.29
N ASN A 9 -1.41 -10.74 0.80
CA ASN A 9 -2.34 -11.86 0.75
C ASN A 9 -3.77 -11.45 0.39
N LEU A 10 -4.22 -10.27 0.83
CA LEU A 10 -5.52 -9.74 0.45
C LEU A 10 -5.54 -9.33 -1.03
N LEU A 11 -4.51 -8.65 -1.52
CA LEU A 11 -4.32 -8.28 -2.94
C LEU A 11 -4.13 -9.48 -3.88
N LYS A 12 -3.83 -10.68 -3.34
CA LYS A 12 -3.87 -11.93 -4.11
C LYS A 12 -5.30 -12.45 -4.31
N LYS A 13 -6.21 -12.15 -3.38
CA LYS A 13 -7.60 -12.65 -3.37
C LYS A 13 -8.62 -11.61 -3.83
N ARG A 14 -8.27 -10.32 -3.75
CA ARG A 14 -9.11 -9.16 -4.06
C ARG A 14 -8.37 -8.24 -5.03
N THR A 15 -9.13 -7.61 -5.91
CA THR A 15 -8.62 -6.68 -6.93
C THR A 15 -8.12 -5.37 -6.31
N ASP A 16 -8.76 -4.95 -5.23
CA ASP A 16 -8.51 -3.71 -4.52
C ASP A 16 -8.71 -3.89 -3.01
N ILE A 17 -7.94 -3.13 -2.23
CA ILE A 17 -8.08 -3.05 -0.78
C ILE A 17 -7.94 -1.60 -0.32
N ILE A 18 -8.51 -1.29 0.83
CA ILE A 18 -8.40 0.02 1.47
C ILE A 18 -7.75 -0.19 2.83
N CYS A 19 -6.67 0.53 3.09
CA CYS A 19 -5.97 0.52 4.37
C CYS A 19 -5.72 1.93 4.89
N LEU A 20 -5.42 2.05 6.17
CA LEU A 20 -4.96 3.31 6.76
C LEU A 20 -3.50 3.53 6.39
N GLU A 21 -3.17 4.72 5.91
CA GLU A 21 -1.79 5.08 5.59
C GLU A 21 -0.87 4.86 6.79
N LYS A 22 -1.32 5.33 7.96
CA LYS A 22 -0.60 5.23 9.21
C LYS A 22 -0.13 3.81 9.54
N HIS A 23 -1.02 2.81 9.40
CA HIS A 23 -0.68 1.41 9.69
C HIS A 23 0.37 0.85 8.73
N LEU A 24 0.41 1.37 7.51
CA LEU A 24 1.39 0.95 6.51
C LEU A 24 2.73 1.65 6.74
N THR A 25 2.70 2.96 7.05
CA THR A 25 3.89 3.77 7.36
C THR A 25 4.56 3.36 8.67
N ASP A 26 3.79 2.92 9.66
CA ASP A 26 4.29 2.39 10.96
C ASP A 26 5.13 1.12 10.78
N GLU A 27 4.97 0.40 9.66
CA GLU A 27 5.78 -0.79 9.36
C GLU A 27 7.10 -0.46 8.65
N PHE A 28 7.44 0.82 8.50
CA PHE A 28 8.72 1.27 7.99
C PHE A 28 9.51 1.89 9.16
N PRO A 29 10.75 1.41 9.44
CA PRO A 29 11.51 1.80 10.62
C PRO A 29 12.03 3.24 10.61
N ASP A 30 11.97 3.93 9.46
CA ASP A 30 12.50 5.28 9.26
C ASP A 30 11.36 6.26 8.94
N GLU A 31 10.79 6.91 9.96
CA GLU A 31 9.73 7.94 9.78
C GLU A 31 10.13 9.05 8.80
N THR A 32 11.43 9.41 8.76
CA THR A 32 11.97 10.43 7.86
C THR A 32 11.90 10.05 6.38
N ASN A 33 11.76 8.76 6.07
CA ASN A 33 11.71 8.21 4.71
C ASN A 33 10.56 7.23 4.47
N SER A 34 9.58 7.13 5.38
CA SER A 34 8.48 6.14 5.27
C SER A 34 7.73 6.24 3.95
N SER A 35 7.53 7.45 3.42
CA SER A 35 6.90 7.67 2.11
C SER A 35 7.72 7.07 0.96
N ASN A 36 9.04 7.30 0.94
CA ASN A 36 9.94 6.74 -0.08
C ASN A 36 10.01 5.20 0.02
N GLN A 37 10.06 4.65 1.23
CA GLN A 37 10.08 3.21 1.43
C GLN A 37 8.73 2.56 1.06
N LEU A 38 7.62 3.26 1.33
CA LEU A 38 6.29 2.86 0.91
C LEU A 38 6.18 2.82 -0.62
N GLU A 39 6.52 3.91 -1.30
CA GLU A 39 6.49 3.97 -2.76
C GLU A 39 7.38 2.90 -3.40
N ARG A 40 8.56 2.65 -2.82
CA ARG A 40 9.44 1.59 -3.27
C ARG A 40 8.81 0.20 -3.11
N TRP A 41 8.24 -0.08 -1.93
CA TRP A 41 7.58 -1.35 -1.66
C TRP A 41 6.36 -1.57 -2.59
N LEU A 42 5.59 -0.51 -2.86
CA LEU A 42 4.47 -0.54 -3.80
C LEU A 42 4.94 -0.86 -5.22
N ASN A 43 5.99 -0.19 -5.70
CA ASN A 43 6.58 -0.45 -7.01
C ASN A 43 7.15 -1.87 -7.13
N GLU A 44 7.89 -2.36 -6.12
CA GLU A 44 8.45 -3.73 -6.12
C GLU A 44 7.37 -4.82 -6.18
N ASN A 45 6.16 -4.53 -5.71
CA ASN A 45 5.04 -5.47 -5.69
C ASN A 45 4.01 -5.22 -6.80
N HIS A 46 4.27 -4.27 -7.72
CA HIS A 46 3.32 -3.83 -8.75
C HIS A 46 1.97 -3.44 -8.14
N ILE A 47 1.99 -2.59 -7.13
CA ILE A 47 0.81 -2.09 -6.42
C ILE A 47 0.68 -0.60 -6.69
N VAL A 48 -0.46 -0.19 -7.23
CA VAL A 48 -0.85 1.20 -7.33
C VAL A 48 -1.50 1.60 -6.01
N ALA A 49 -0.99 2.64 -5.36
CA ALA A 49 -1.61 3.26 -4.21
C ALA A 49 -2.26 4.59 -4.60
N THR A 50 -3.49 4.81 -4.16
CA THR A 50 -4.19 6.10 -4.28
C THR A 50 -4.51 6.61 -2.89
N ARG A 51 -3.93 7.77 -2.52
CA ARG A 51 -4.22 8.44 -1.26
C ARG A 51 -5.57 9.15 -1.35
N LEU A 52 -6.41 8.91 -0.35
CA LEU A 52 -7.67 9.61 -0.13
C LEU A 52 -7.43 10.66 0.95
N GLU A 53 -6.97 11.84 0.52
CA GLU A 53 -6.60 12.96 1.40
C GLU A 53 -7.82 13.61 2.09
N ASP A 54 -9.02 13.43 1.54
CA ASP A 54 -10.28 13.94 2.11
C ASP A 54 -10.83 13.12 3.30
N GLN A 55 -10.11 12.11 3.79
CA GLN A 55 -10.54 11.30 4.92
C GLN A 55 -9.54 11.40 6.09
N ASP A 56 -10.04 11.72 7.28
CA ASP A 56 -9.29 11.60 8.54
C ASP A 56 -9.82 10.41 9.33
N PRO A 57 -8.99 9.39 9.61
CA PRO A 57 -7.57 9.25 9.22
C PRO A 57 -7.36 8.94 7.72
N VAL A 58 -6.20 9.36 7.19
CA VAL A 58 -5.81 9.20 5.77
C VAL A 58 -5.86 7.73 5.35
N LYS A 59 -6.54 7.47 4.23
CA LYS A 59 -6.68 6.13 3.65
C LYS A 59 -5.89 6.00 2.37
N LEU A 60 -5.29 4.83 2.17
CA LEU A 60 -4.68 4.40 0.93
C LEU A 60 -5.55 3.30 0.31
N VAL A 61 -5.96 3.52 -0.93
CA VAL A 61 -6.54 2.47 -1.77
C VAL A 61 -5.38 1.79 -2.49
N LEU A 62 -5.14 0.53 -2.18
CA LEU A 62 -4.12 -0.28 -2.82
C LEU A 62 -4.78 -1.18 -3.86
N LYS A 63 -4.26 -1.17 -5.07
CA LYS A 63 -4.71 -2.01 -6.18
C LYS A 63 -3.51 -2.69 -6.77
N LYS A 64 -3.62 -3.95 -7.18
CA LYS A 64 -2.60 -4.50 -8.05
C LYS A 64 -2.64 -3.72 -9.35
N GLU A 65 -1.48 -3.28 -9.81
CA GLU A 65 -1.30 -2.85 -11.18
C GLU A 65 -1.68 -4.06 -12.03
N ALA A 66 -2.88 -4.02 -12.61
CA ALA A 66 -3.30 -5.02 -13.56
C ALA A 66 -2.26 -4.94 -14.67
N CYS A 67 -1.45 -5.99 -14.80
CA CYS A 67 -0.41 -6.11 -15.79
C CYS A 67 -1.02 -5.79 -17.16
N LEU A 68 -0.89 -4.54 -17.62
CA LEU A 68 -1.23 -4.11 -18.97
C LEU A 68 -0.03 -4.44 -19.85
N LEU A 69 0.18 -5.74 -20.06
CA LEU A 69 1.10 -6.34 -21.04
C LEU A 69 0.34 -7.59 -21.53
N ASN A 70 -0.39 -7.58 -22.67
CA ASN A 70 -0.02 -7.16 -24.03
C ASN A 70 1.30 -7.77 -24.50
#